data_AF-A0ABD7U7A5-F1
#
_entry.id   AF-A0ABD7U7A5-F1
#
_cell.length_a   1.000
_cell.length_b   1.000
_cell.length_c   1.000
_cell.angle_alpha   90.00
_cell.angle_beta   90.00
_cell.angle_gamma   90.00
#
_symmetry.space_group_name_H-M   'P 1'
#
loop_
_entity.id
_entity.type
_entity.pdbx_description
1 polymer ?
#
loop_
_entity_poly.entity_id
_entity_poly.type
_entity_poly.pdbx_seq_one_letter_code
_entity_poly.pdbx_strand_id
1 'polypeptide(L)'
;MKEAIVHTTTGGFAAIATAFVIESLQNMIPWLIVSCAVILCDLAFGVRKSMLMGEKVRFSRAIRATMGKMVTYFAFVCMVCMITVASHSEYPIDVYSCLLVCFIEGCSIVGNILKPKGININVIGALGVFGKKVFKVDKEDVKEIIEKEK
;
A
#
# COMPACT_ATOMS: atom_id res chain seq x y z
N MET A 1 -14.90 9.92 -47.69
CA MET A 1 -13.80 10.64 -47.00
C MET A 1 -14.07 10.78 -45.50
N LYS A 2 -15.23 11.30 -45.05
CA LYS A 2 -15.57 11.39 -43.62
C LYS A 2 -15.54 10.04 -42.89
N GLU A 3 -16.10 8.98 -43.45
CA GLU A 3 -16.08 7.66 -42.80
C GLU A 3 -14.69 7.03 -42.67
N ALA A 4 -13.82 7.20 -43.67
CA ALA A 4 -12.44 6.74 -43.60
C ALA A 4 -11.64 7.45 -42.50
N ILE A 5 -11.88 8.75 -42.29
CA ILE A 5 -11.26 9.54 -41.20
C ILE A 5 -11.81 9.10 -39.84
N VAL A 6 -13.11 8.81 -39.74
CA VAL A 6 -13.72 8.31 -38.49
C VAL A 6 -13.18 6.92 -38.15
N HIS A 7 -13.11 6.00 -39.12
CA HIS A 7 -12.54 4.66 -38.91
C HIS A 7 -11.04 4.69 -38.58
N THR A 8 -10.27 5.58 -39.21
CA THR A 8 -8.83 5.74 -38.91
C THR A 8 -8.60 6.36 -37.53
N THR A 9 -9.39 7.37 -37.15
CA THR A 9 -9.33 7.98 -35.81
C THR A 9 -9.77 7.00 -34.72
N THR A 10 -10.82 6.21 -34.97
CA THR A 10 -11.33 5.19 -34.04
C THR A 10 -10.34 4.04 -33.88
N GLY A 11 -9.72 3.59 -34.98
CA GLY A 11 -8.69 2.56 -34.96
C GLY A 11 -7.41 3.00 -34.25
N GLY A 12 -6.96 4.24 -34.50
CA GLY A 12 -5.79 4.81 -33.82
C GLY A 12 -6.00 4.99 -32.32
N PHE A 13 -7.16 5.52 -31.91
CA PHE A 13 -7.51 5.64 -30.50
C PHE A 13 -7.62 4.27 -29.81
N ALA A 14 -8.25 3.28 -30.45
CA ALA A 14 -8.37 1.92 -29.91
C ALA A 14 -7.00 1.25 -29.70
N ALA A 15 -6.05 1.46 -30.61
CA ALA A 15 -4.70 0.94 -30.49
C ALA A 15 -3.95 1.57 -29.30
N ILE A 16 -4.04 2.90 -29.15
CA ILE A 16 -3.41 3.63 -28.03
C ILE A 16 -4.04 3.22 -26.69
N ALA A 17 -5.36 3.14 -26.61
CA ALA A 17 -6.06 2.71 -25.40
C ALA A 17 -5.70 1.27 -25.01
N THR A 18 -5.59 0.38 -26.00
CA THR A 18 -5.21 -1.02 -25.76
C THR A 18 -3.76 -1.13 -25.30
N ALA A 19 -2.84 -0.38 -25.92
CA ALA A 19 -1.43 -0.33 -25.50
C ALA A 19 -1.30 0.17 -24.06
N PHE A 20 -2.00 1.26 -23.71
CA PHE A 20 -2.05 1.80 -22.36
C PHE A 20 -2.55 0.77 -21.33
N VAL A 21 -3.61 0.01 -21.65
CA VAL A 21 -4.13 -1.03 -20.75
C VAL A 21 -3.14 -2.18 -20.58
N ILE A 22 -2.53 -2.66 -21.66
CA ILE A 22 -1.56 -3.76 -21.60
C ILE A 22 -0.34 -3.34 -20.78
N GLU A 23 0.20 -2.15 -21.03
CA GLU A 23 1.35 -1.61 -20.30
C GLU A 23 1.03 -1.41 -18.81
N SER A 24 -0.16 -0.88 -18.51
CA SER A 24 -0.65 -0.73 -17.12
C SER A 24 -0.77 -2.08 -16.41
N LEU A 25 -1.29 -3.11 -17.09
CA LEU A 25 -1.41 -4.45 -16.53
C LEU A 25 -0.04 -5.10 -16.29
N GLN A 26 0.91 -4.92 -17.20
CA GLN A 26 2.27 -5.45 -17.03
C GLN A 26 2.98 -4.81 -15.83
N ASN A 27 2.86 -3.50 -15.66
CA ASN A 27 3.41 -2.80 -14.48
C ASN A 27 2.70 -3.21 -13.18
N MET A 28 1.44 -3.64 -13.24
CA MET A 28 0.65 -4.02 -12.06
C MET A 28 1.06 -5.37 -11.45
N ILE A 29 1.37 -6.36 -12.29
CA ILE A 29 1.65 -7.74 -11.86
C ILE A 29 2.68 -7.84 -10.71
N PRO A 30 3.90 -7.24 -10.81
CA PRO A 30 4.87 -7.35 -9.74
C PRO A 30 4.38 -6.75 -8.42
N TRP A 31 3.69 -5.61 -8.48
CA TRP A 31 3.19 -4.92 -7.29
C TRP A 31 2.02 -5.64 -6.61
N LEU A 32 1.19 -6.35 -7.37
CA LEU A 32 0.16 -7.22 -6.81
C LEU A 32 0.77 -8.39 -6.04
N ILE A 33 1.83 -9.02 -6.57
CA ILE A 33 2.53 -10.10 -5.88
C ILE A 33 3.15 -9.59 -4.57
N VAL A 34 3.82 -8.43 -4.62
CA VAL A 34 4.43 -7.80 -3.45
C VAL A 34 3.37 -7.47 -2.40
N SER A 35 2.27 -6.82 -2.81
CA SER A 35 1.17 -6.45 -1.89
C SER A 35 0.54 -7.68 -1.25
N CYS A 36 0.30 -8.74 -2.03
CA CYS A 36 -0.21 -10.00 -1.52
C CYS A 36 0.74 -10.63 -0.48
N ALA A 37 2.06 -10.67 -0.78
CA ALA A 37 3.06 -11.21 0.13
C ALA A 37 3.11 -10.44 1.47
N VAL A 38 3.07 -9.11 1.42
CA VAL A 38 3.08 -8.26 2.62
C VAL A 38 1.84 -8.48 3.49
N ILE A 39 0.65 -8.57 2.89
CA ILE A 39 -0.60 -8.83 3.62
C ILE A 39 -0.57 -10.21 4.30
N LEU A 40 -0.08 -11.23 3.59
CA LEU A 40 0.05 -12.58 4.15
C LEU A 40 1.04 -12.60 5.32
N CYS A 41 2.16 -11.89 5.21
CA CYS A 41 3.10 -11.72 6.32
C CYS A 41 2.45 -11.03 7.52
N ASP A 42 1.75 -9.91 7.33
CA ASP A 42 1.06 -9.20 8.41
C ASP A 42 0.03 -10.09 9.12
N LEU A 43 -0.76 -10.86 8.35
CA LEU A 43 -1.69 -11.83 8.92
C LEU A 43 -0.98 -12.92 9.71
N ALA A 44 0.08 -13.53 9.16
CA ALA A 44 0.81 -14.61 9.82
C ALA A 44 1.43 -14.15 11.16
N PHE A 45 2.04 -12.97 11.18
CA PHE A 45 2.60 -12.40 12.40
C PHE A 45 1.53 -11.92 13.38
N GLY A 46 0.40 -11.41 12.88
CA GLY A 46 -0.76 -11.06 13.69
C GLY A 46 -1.39 -12.28 14.39
N VAL A 47 -1.52 -13.41 13.68
CA VAL A 47 -2.00 -14.67 14.26
C VAL A 47 -1.00 -15.21 15.28
N ARG A 48 0.30 -15.24 14.94
CA ARG A 48 1.36 -15.69 15.86
C ARG A 48 1.39 -14.87 17.14
N LYS A 49 1.25 -13.53 17.04
CA LYS A 49 1.12 -12.64 18.19
C LYS A 49 -0.03 -13.07 19.08
N SER A 50 -1.22 -13.26 18.51
CA SER A 50 -2.39 -13.57 19.32
C SER A 50 -2.33 -14.96 19.97
N MET A 51 -1.69 -15.93 19.31
CA MET A 51 -1.40 -17.23 19.91
C MET A 51 -0.47 -17.10 21.12
N LEU A 52 0.59 -16.30 21.00
CA LEU A 52 1.56 -16.07 22.08
C LEU A 52 0.96 -15.28 23.26
N MET A 53 0.01 -14.38 23.00
CA MET A 53 -0.65 -13.58 24.03
C MET A 53 -1.87 -14.28 24.66
N GLY A 54 -2.24 -15.48 24.18
CA GLY A 54 -3.44 -16.19 24.64
C GLY A 54 -4.76 -15.48 24.33
N GLU A 55 -4.75 -14.47 23.46
CA GLU A 55 -5.93 -13.72 23.06
C GLU A 55 -6.82 -14.59 22.15
N LYS A 56 -8.12 -14.67 22.45
CA LYS A 56 -9.10 -15.35 21.60
C LYS A 56 -9.29 -14.59 20.28
N VAL A 57 -8.54 -14.95 19.24
CA VAL A 57 -8.82 -14.46 17.88
C VAL A 57 -10.09 -15.10 17.37
N ARG A 58 -11.11 -14.29 17.12
CA ARG A 58 -12.19 -14.70 16.24
C ARG A 58 -11.65 -14.67 14.79
N PHE A 59 -11.33 -15.84 14.23
CA PHE A 59 -10.84 -15.99 12.85
C PHE A 59 -11.64 -15.17 11.82
N SER A 60 -12.97 -15.10 11.95
CA SER A 60 -13.82 -14.30 11.07
C SER A 60 -13.49 -12.80 11.06
N ARG A 61 -13.01 -12.25 12.19
CA ARG A 61 -12.63 -10.83 12.29
C ARG A 61 -11.27 -10.60 11.62
N ALA A 62 -10.32 -11.50 11.81
CA ALA A 62 -9.00 -11.42 11.17
C ALA A 62 -9.10 -11.53 9.64
N ILE A 63 -9.92 -12.46 9.13
CA ILE A 63 -10.16 -12.61 7.69
C ILE A 63 -10.81 -11.34 7.14
N ARG A 64 -11.83 -10.78 7.80
CA ARG A 64 -12.48 -9.54 7.34
C ARG A 64 -11.51 -8.36 7.26
N ALA A 65 -10.66 -8.20 8.27
CA ALA A 65 -9.63 -7.17 8.27
C ALA A 65 -8.63 -7.37 7.11
N THR A 66 -8.23 -8.61 6.86
CA THR A 66 -7.32 -8.97 5.77
C THR A 66 -7.95 -8.72 4.41
N MET A 67 -9.22 -9.10 4.20
CA MET A 67 -9.95 -8.83 2.95
C MET A 67 -10.07 -7.32 2.69
N GLY A 68 -10.33 -6.52 3.72
CA GLY A 68 -10.31 -5.06 3.62
C GLY A 68 -8.97 -4.55 3.09
N LYS A 69 -7.85 -4.99 3.70
CA LYS A 69 -6.50 -4.66 3.24
C LYS A 69 -6.25 -5.10 1.80
N MET A 70 -6.69 -6.31 1.41
CA MET A 70 -6.51 -6.79 0.03
C MET A 70 -7.23 -5.91 -0.99
N VAL A 71 -8.47 -5.53 -0.74
CA VAL A 71 -9.24 -4.68 -1.67
C VAL A 71 -8.63 -3.30 -1.76
N THR A 72 -8.26 -2.69 -0.62
CA THR A 72 -7.64 -1.36 -0.61
C THR A 72 -6.29 -1.35 -1.31
N TYR A 73 -5.42 -2.34 -1.06
CA TYR A 73 -4.12 -2.40 -1.71
C TYR A 73 -4.20 -2.77 -3.18
N PHE A 74 -5.13 -3.64 -3.57
CA PHE A 74 -5.42 -3.89 -4.98
C PHE A 74 -5.82 -2.60 -5.71
N ALA A 75 -6.79 -1.86 -5.17
CA ALA A 75 -7.25 -0.61 -5.75
C ALA A 75 -6.14 0.45 -5.82
N PHE A 76 -5.31 0.52 -4.79
CA PHE A 76 -4.16 1.43 -4.74
C PHE A 76 -3.11 1.09 -5.81
N VAL A 77 -2.71 -0.18 -5.93
CA VAL A 77 -1.77 -0.64 -6.97
C VAL A 77 -2.31 -0.33 -8.36
N CYS A 78 -3.59 -0.62 -8.62
CA CYS A 78 -4.22 -0.27 -9.90
C CYS A 78 -4.11 1.21 -10.22
N MET A 79 -4.46 2.07 -9.25
CA MET A 79 -4.40 3.53 -9.42
C MET A 79 -2.98 4.00 -9.75
N VAL A 80 -1.98 3.58 -8.97
CA VAL A 80 -0.62 4.10 -9.12
C VAL A 80 0.05 3.58 -10.39
N CYS A 81 -0.19 2.32 -10.79
CA CYS A 81 0.31 1.80 -12.05
C CYS A 81 -0.27 2.58 -13.25
N MET A 82 -1.57 2.91 -13.23
CA MET A 82 -2.18 3.73 -14.28
C MET A 82 -1.60 5.15 -14.32
N ILE A 83 -1.36 5.78 -13.16
CA ILE A 83 -0.72 7.11 -13.10
C ILE A 83 0.71 7.06 -13.66
N THR A 84 1.46 5.99 -13.37
CA THR A 84 2.84 5.82 -13.83
C THR A 84 2.89 5.70 -15.35
N VAL A 85 2.02 4.87 -15.94
CA VAL A 85 1.91 4.73 -17.41
C VAL A 85 1.40 6.02 -18.06
N ALA A 86 0.43 6.70 -17.44
CA ALA A 86 -0.07 8.00 -17.93
C ALA A 86 1.01 9.10 -17.90
N SER A 87 1.99 8.97 -17.00
CA SER A 87 3.15 9.86 -16.90
C SER A 87 4.32 9.41 -17.79
N HIS A 88 4.08 8.50 -18.75
CA HIS A 88 5.09 7.92 -19.64
C HIS A 88 6.28 7.28 -18.90
N SER A 89 6.07 6.80 -17.67
CA SER A 89 7.13 6.23 -16.81
C SER A 89 8.33 7.16 -16.58
N GLU A 90 8.17 8.49 -16.74
CA GLU A 90 9.23 9.47 -16.44
C GLU A 90 9.61 9.47 -14.96
N TYR A 91 8.61 9.21 -14.10
CA TYR A 91 8.77 9.09 -12.66
C TYR A 91 8.31 7.71 -12.21
N PRO A 92 9.11 6.98 -11.40
CA PRO A 92 8.72 5.66 -10.89
C PRO A 92 7.78 5.79 -9.69
N ILE A 93 6.59 6.35 -9.94
CA ILE A 93 5.57 6.67 -8.92
C ILE A 93 5.04 5.38 -8.28
N ASP A 94 4.84 4.33 -9.07
CA ASP A 94 4.48 2.98 -8.63
C ASP A 94 5.50 2.38 -7.66
N VAL A 95 6.79 2.50 -7.97
CA VAL A 95 7.87 2.04 -7.10
C VAL A 95 7.79 2.73 -5.76
N TYR A 96 7.80 4.06 -5.71
CA TYR A 96 7.83 4.80 -4.45
C TYR A 96 6.56 4.58 -3.63
N SER A 97 5.40 4.57 -4.28
CA SER A 97 4.11 4.40 -3.60
C SER A 97 3.96 2.99 -3.03
N CYS A 98 4.31 1.96 -3.80
CA CYS A 98 4.24 0.59 -3.33
C CYS A 98 5.29 0.29 -2.25
N LEU A 99 6.50 0.86 -2.35
CA LEU A 99 7.51 0.75 -1.28
C LEU A 99 7.01 1.38 0.03
N LEU A 100 6.35 2.54 -0.05
CA LEU A 100 5.81 3.22 1.13
C LEU A 100 4.73 2.36 1.82
N VAL A 101 3.83 1.74 1.04
CA VAL A 101 2.85 0.79 1.59
C VAL A 101 3.54 -0.41 2.25
N CYS A 102 4.55 -0.99 1.58
CA CYS A 102 5.35 -2.08 2.13
C CYS A 102 6.04 -1.67 3.44
N PHE A 103 6.50 -0.43 3.54
CA PHE A 103 7.13 0.09 4.75
C PHE A 103 6.14 0.25 5.90
N ILE A 104 4.95 0.81 5.65
CA ILE A 104 3.88 0.96 6.67
C ILE A 104 3.46 -0.42 7.20
N GLU A 105 3.23 -1.38 6.32
CA GLU A 105 2.87 -2.75 6.72
C GLU A 105 4.05 -3.49 7.35
N GLY A 106 5.28 -3.25 6.89
CA GLY A 106 6.49 -3.73 7.54
C GLY A 106 6.58 -3.28 9.00
N CYS A 107 6.22 -2.02 9.27
CA CYS A 107 6.12 -1.51 10.63
C CYS A 107 5.02 -2.22 11.44
N SER A 108 3.87 -2.52 10.83
CA SER A 108 2.80 -3.32 11.44
C SER A 108 3.29 -4.73 11.83
N ILE A 109 4.00 -5.41 10.92
CA ILE A 109 4.60 -6.74 11.14
C ILE A 109 5.59 -6.70 12.30
N VAL A 110 6.52 -5.75 12.30
CA VAL A 110 7.52 -5.58 13.38
C VAL A 110 6.83 -5.30 14.71
N GLY A 111 5.79 -4.46 14.72
CA GLY A 111 4.96 -4.21 15.90
C GLY A 111 4.28 -5.48 16.43
N ASN A 112 3.78 -6.34 15.53
CA ASN A 112 3.18 -7.62 15.91
C ASN A 112 4.21 -8.61 16.47
N ILE A 113 5.45 -8.59 16.00
CA ILE A 113 6.55 -9.42 16.52
C ILE A 113 7.04 -8.96 17.90
N LEU A 114 7.03 -7.65 18.17
CA LEU A 114 7.61 -7.08 19.39
C LEU A 114 6.64 -6.97 20.56
N LYS A 115 5.33 -6.87 20.30
CA LYS A 115 4.29 -6.88 21.35
C LYS A 115 4.40 -8.09 22.30
N PRO A 116 4.57 -9.35 21.82
CA PRO A 116 4.79 -10.51 22.68
C PRO A 116 6.07 -10.47 23.53
N LYS A 117 7.04 -9.62 23.17
CA LYS A 117 8.30 -9.44 23.91
C LYS A 117 8.23 -8.29 24.93
N GLY A 118 7.06 -7.70 25.15
CA GLY A 118 6.85 -6.59 26.09
C GLY A 118 7.27 -5.21 25.55
N ILE A 119 7.71 -5.11 24.29
CA ILE A 119 8.10 -3.85 23.66
C ILE A 119 6.90 -3.35 22.83
N ASN A 120 6.15 -2.38 23.37
CA ASN A 120 5.10 -1.70 22.63
C ASN A 120 5.70 -0.67 21.66
N ILE A 121 6.02 -1.10 20.44
CA ILE A 121 6.28 -0.14 19.35
C ILE A 121 4.95 0.50 18.99
N ASN A 122 4.79 1.75 19.39
CA ASN A 122 3.76 2.61 18.80
C ASN A 122 4.26 2.97 17.40
N VAL A 123 3.69 2.36 16.36
CA VAL A 123 4.06 2.61 14.95
C VAL A 123 4.00 4.10 14.62
N ILE A 124 3.03 4.81 15.21
CA ILE A 124 2.89 6.27 15.11
C ILE A 124 4.07 7.00 15.75
N GLY A 125 4.56 6.53 16.90
CA GLY A 125 5.73 7.07 17.57
C GLY A 125 7.05 6.75 16.85
N ALA A 126 7.19 5.55 16.29
CA ALA A 126 8.37 5.16 15.51
C ALA A 126 8.45 5.95 14.19
N LEU A 127 7.33 6.09 13.49
CA LEU A 127 7.22 6.94 12.30
C LEU A 127 7.44 8.42 12.65
N GLY A 128 6.94 8.89 13.80
CA GLY A 128 7.20 10.24 14.31
C GLY A 128 8.68 10.49 14.65
N VAL A 129 9.39 9.52 15.21
CA VAL A 129 10.84 9.61 15.49
C VAL A 129 11.66 9.52 14.19
N PHE A 130 11.24 8.69 13.23
CA PHE A 130 11.88 8.58 11.93
C PHE A 130 11.67 9.86 11.09
N GLY A 131 10.44 10.38 11.08
CA GLY A 131 10.09 11.68 10.50
C GLY A 131 10.88 12.81 11.15
N LYS A 132 11.00 12.82 12.49
CA LYS A 132 11.84 13.78 13.21
C LYS A 132 13.32 13.73 12.81
N LYS A 133 13.87 12.53 12.58
CA LYS A 133 15.28 12.35 12.20
C LYS A 133 15.55 12.71 10.74
N VAL A 134 14.60 12.47 9.85
CA VAL A 134 14.70 12.77 8.41
C VAL A 134 14.34 14.22 8.10
N PHE A 135 13.32 14.78 8.75
CA PHE A 135 12.81 16.13 8.48
C PHE A 135 13.32 17.22 9.45
N LYS A 136 14.12 16.90 10.49
CA LYS A 136 14.54 17.85 11.53
C LYS A 136 13.37 18.63 12.18
N VAL A 137 12.16 18.08 12.18
CA VAL A 137 10.97 18.75 12.75
C VAL A 137 11.04 18.70 14.27
N ASP A 138 10.87 19.86 14.90
CA ASP A 138 11.07 20.03 16.34
C ASP A 138 9.95 19.38 17.18
N LYS A 139 10.20 19.19 18.48
CA LYS A 139 9.28 18.43 19.38
C LYS A 139 7.88 19.04 19.51
N GLU A 140 7.68 20.31 19.15
CA GLU A 140 6.45 21.05 19.38
C GLU A 140 5.36 20.69 18.34
N ASP A 141 5.73 20.52 17.07
CA ASP A 141 4.76 20.24 15.99
C ASP A 141 4.13 18.83 16.08
N VAL A 142 4.85 17.87 16.66
CA VAL A 142 4.36 16.47 16.81
C VAL A 142 3.31 16.35 17.92
N LYS A 143 3.34 17.25 18.91
CA LYS A 143 2.35 17.23 20.00
C LYS A 143 0.97 17.70 19.54
N GLU A 144 0.92 18.65 18.59
CA GLU A 144 -0.36 19.13 18.04
C GLU A 144 -1.09 18.07 17.19
N ILE A 145 -0.38 17.10 16.62
CA ILE A 145 -0.97 16.05 15.78
C ILE A 145 -1.59 14.91 16.63
N ILE A 146 -1.17 14.75 17.88
CA ILE A 146 -1.61 13.63 18.75
C ILE A 146 -2.74 14.03 19.71
N GLU A 147 -3.06 15.31 19.89
CA GLU A 147 -4.18 15.75 20.72
C GLU A 147 -5.43 16.14 19.93
N LYS A 148 -6.34 15.17 19.78
CA LYS A 148 -7.75 15.21 20.24
C LYS A 148 -8.60 14.23 19.41
N GLU A 149 -8.75 13.00 19.91
CA GLU A 149 -10.06 12.37 19.83
C GLU A 149 -10.94 13.05 20.89
N LYS A 150 -12.06 13.62 20.46
CA LYS A 150 -13.19 13.97 21.32
C LYS A 150 -14.32 12.99 21.04
#